data_AF-A0A1I7UG62-F1
#
_entry.id   AF-A0A1I7UG62-F1
#
_cell.length_a   1.000
_cell.length_b   1.000
_cell.length_c   1.000
_cell.angle_alpha   90.00
_cell.angle_beta   90.00
_cell.angle_gamma   90.00
#
_symmetry.space_group_name_H-M   'P 1'
#
loop_
_entity.id
_entity.type
_entity.pdbx_description
1 polymer ?
#
loop_
_entity_poly.entity_id
_entity_poly.type
_entity_poly.pdbx_seq_one_letter_code
_entity_poly.pdbx_strand_id
1 'polypeptide(L)'
;MKKSVFHQSGNEANLENTPWNIPTIEKVIDDVEILEKSGKKYIFSDFGYTHGLGNLMFQVAGLYSIAKESGSILLIPKTNSLRRAFDFQKNFNDSIQFMSENVMKQLARDSESTRITMTVDEFLENVGITLTVQSARMIETNVANDDLAFEMPEEDAFSKTMIVGVHIRHGMDISMNSRNRKHGHVDTPIEYYKRAMEQISNVYESVAFIICSDDVSWARRNLRLGKETSHFFCPGPREVDMAILASCDSVIMSTGTFGWWSAYLNVNASPDVYYYKHWPAPGSVMEKMTNKTEYFLKSWTALE
;
A
#
# COMPACT_ATOMS: atom_id res chain seq x y z
N MET A 1 8.54 -14.13 16.23
CA MET A 1 7.27 -13.67 15.62
C MET A 1 7.05 -14.52 14.37
N LYS A 2 6.06 -15.42 14.34
CA LYS A 2 5.80 -16.33 13.20
C LYS A 2 5.39 -15.51 11.96
N LYS A 3 6.27 -15.46 10.97
CA LYS A 3 5.95 -15.00 9.60
C LYS A 3 5.15 -16.14 8.95
N SER A 4 4.15 -15.86 8.12
CA SER A 4 3.37 -16.88 7.38
C SER A 4 2.96 -16.31 6.03
N VAL A 5 3.06 -17.09 4.95
CA VAL A 5 2.75 -16.66 3.57
C VAL A 5 1.49 -17.40 3.11
N PHE A 6 0.53 -16.68 2.53
CA PHE A 6 -0.83 -17.16 2.29
C PHE A 6 -1.16 -17.31 0.80
N HIS A 7 -2.06 -18.24 0.47
CA HIS A 7 -2.62 -18.44 -0.87
C HIS A 7 -4.08 -17.97 -0.96
N GLN A 8 -4.53 -17.49 -2.13
CA GLN A 8 -5.85 -16.87 -2.33
C GLN A 8 -6.60 -17.31 -3.60
N SER A 9 -7.93 -17.23 -3.52
CA SER A 9 -8.87 -17.20 -4.64
C SER A 9 -9.07 -15.75 -5.11
N GLY A 10 -8.75 -15.47 -6.38
CA GLY A 10 -8.67 -14.12 -6.95
C GLY A 10 -9.99 -13.55 -7.47
N ASN A 11 -10.69 -12.78 -6.64
CA ASN A 11 -11.68 -11.78 -7.07
C ASN A 11 -11.35 -10.41 -6.46
N GLU A 12 -11.73 -9.30 -7.12
CA GLU A 12 -11.62 -7.96 -6.51
C GLU A 12 -12.45 -7.92 -5.23
N ALA A 13 -11.77 -7.81 -4.08
CA ALA A 13 -12.43 -7.70 -2.81
C ALA A 13 -13.17 -6.34 -2.71
N ASN A 14 -14.32 -6.33 -2.05
CA ASN A 14 -15.15 -5.19 -1.71
C ASN A 14 -15.55 -5.33 -0.23
N LEU A 15 -16.21 -4.33 0.34
CA LEU A 15 -16.51 -4.34 1.78
C LEU A 15 -17.43 -5.50 2.24
N GLU A 16 -18.08 -6.19 1.31
CA GLU A 16 -19.05 -7.26 1.57
C GLU A 16 -18.51 -8.67 1.24
N ASN A 17 -17.44 -8.77 0.44
CA ASN A 17 -16.92 -10.04 -0.06
C ASN A 17 -15.43 -10.29 0.26
N THR A 18 -14.83 -9.51 1.17
CA THR A 18 -13.47 -9.81 1.65
C THR A 18 -13.45 -11.18 2.34
N PRO A 19 -12.44 -12.04 2.07
CA PRO A 19 -12.30 -13.31 2.77
C PRO A 19 -11.79 -13.15 4.22
N TRP A 20 -11.59 -11.92 4.69
CA TRP A 20 -11.23 -11.57 6.07
C TRP A 20 -12.22 -10.57 6.67
N ASN A 21 -12.25 -10.50 8.01
CA ASN A 21 -13.14 -9.59 8.72
C ASN A 21 -12.66 -8.14 8.61
N ILE A 22 -13.58 -7.24 8.27
CA ILE A 22 -13.37 -5.81 8.30
C ILE A 22 -13.81 -5.27 9.67
N PRO A 23 -13.02 -4.43 10.35
CA PRO A 23 -13.42 -3.79 11.61
C PRO A 23 -14.78 -3.09 11.48
N THR A 24 -15.66 -3.37 12.45
CA THR A 24 -16.99 -2.75 12.54
C THR A 24 -16.83 -1.28 12.88
N ILE A 25 -17.62 -0.40 12.25
CA ILE A 25 -17.61 1.02 12.60
C ILE A 25 -18.51 1.22 13.82
N GLU A 26 -17.95 1.65 14.94
CA GLU A 26 -18.74 1.89 16.17
C GLU A 26 -19.60 3.15 16.07
N LYS A 27 -19.08 4.20 15.42
CA LYS A 27 -19.75 5.50 15.31
C LYS A 27 -19.71 6.04 13.88
N VAL A 28 -20.89 6.34 13.35
CA VAL A 28 -21.07 7.03 12.07
C VAL A 28 -21.84 8.32 12.33
N ILE A 29 -21.35 9.43 11.81
CA ILE A 29 -22.07 10.70 11.80
C ILE A 29 -23.08 10.63 10.66
N ASP A 30 -24.36 10.62 11.01
CA ASP A 30 -25.48 10.45 10.10
C ASP A 30 -26.33 11.71 9.92
N ASP A 31 -26.06 12.76 10.71
CA ASP A 31 -26.71 14.07 10.66
C ASP A 31 -25.66 15.21 10.74
N VAL A 32 -25.78 16.21 9.86
CA VAL A 32 -24.90 17.40 9.83
C VAL A 32 -25.08 18.26 11.08
N GLU A 33 -26.27 18.27 11.70
CA GLU A 33 -26.49 19.04 12.94
C GLU A 33 -25.57 18.59 14.08
N ILE A 34 -25.11 17.32 14.08
CA ILE A 34 -24.14 16.80 15.04
C ILE A 34 -22.80 17.53 14.90
N LEU A 35 -22.38 17.84 13.66
CA LEU A 35 -21.15 18.55 13.37
C LEU A 35 -21.26 20.01 13.84
N GLU A 36 -22.35 20.68 13.50
CA GLU A 36 -22.61 22.08 13.84
C GLU A 36 -22.65 22.31 15.36
N LYS A 37 -23.33 21.41 16.09
CA LYS A 37 -23.46 21.49 17.56
C LYS A 37 -22.17 21.13 18.30
N SER A 38 -21.22 20.46 17.65
CA SER A 38 -20.00 19.97 18.31
C SER A 38 -19.02 21.08 18.70
N GLY A 39 -19.08 22.24 18.04
CA GLY A 39 -18.09 23.32 18.18
C GLY A 39 -16.69 22.96 17.66
N LYS A 40 -16.52 21.82 16.97
CA LYS A 40 -15.24 21.37 16.42
C LYS A 40 -15.09 21.78 14.95
N LYS A 41 -13.85 21.79 14.47
CA LYS A 41 -13.53 21.98 13.04
C LYS A 41 -13.44 20.63 12.35
N TYR A 42 -13.93 20.57 11.12
CA TYR A 42 -13.93 19.35 10.32
C TYR A 42 -13.38 19.61 8.93
N ILE A 43 -12.70 18.60 8.40
CA ILE A 43 -12.31 18.52 6.99
C ILE A 43 -12.88 17.21 6.45
N PHE A 44 -13.41 17.20 5.23
CA PHE A 44 -14.01 16.01 4.64
C PHE A 44 -13.63 15.87 3.16
N SER A 45 -13.73 14.65 2.66
CA SER A 45 -13.65 14.34 1.22
C SER A 45 -14.46 13.09 0.93
N ASP A 46 -14.98 12.98 -0.28
CA ASP A 46 -15.59 11.75 -0.79
C ASP A 46 -14.55 10.72 -1.25
N PHE A 47 -13.28 11.13 -1.38
CA PHE A 47 -12.18 10.34 -1.95
C PHE A 47 -12.49 9.76 -3.33
N GLY A 48 -13.35 10.46 -4.10
CA GLY A 48 -13.84 10.03 -5.40
C GLY A 48 -12.86 10.25 -6.56
N TYR A 49 -11.75 10.97 -6.34
CA TYR A 49 -10.85 11.40 -7.43
C TYR A 49 -10.12 10.23 -8.09
N THR A 50 -9.55 9.33 -7.29
CA THR A 50 -8.94 8.08 -7.80
C THR A 50 -9.13 6.94 -6.81
N HIS A 51 -9.45 5.74 -7.33
CA HIS A 51 -9.87 4.59 -6.52
C HIS A 51 -8.78 3.54 -6.25
N GLY A 52 -7.59 3.70 -6.83
CA GLY A 52 -6.48 2.77 -6.59
C GLY A 52 -6.04 2.82 -5.12
N LEU A 53 -5.83 1.66 -4.49
CA LEU A 53 -5.48 1.51 -3.07
C LEU A 53 -4.40 2.52 -2.63
N GLY A 54 -3.24 2.54 -3.30
CA GLY A 54 -2.16 3.47 -2.97
C GLY A 54 -2.50 4.95 -3.18
N ASN A 55 -3.35 5.28 -4.16
CA ASN A 55 -3.76 6.68 -4.35
C ASN A 55 -4.77 7.12 -3.28
N LEU A 56 -5.67 6.24 -2.86
CA LEU A 56 -6.58 6.50 -1.75
C LEU A 56 -5.80 6.70 -0.46
N MET A 57 -4.75 5.92 -0.23
CA MET A 57 -3.83 6.12 0.90
C MET A 57 -3.19 7.50 0.88
N PHE A 58 -2.67 7.97 -0.28
CA PHE A 58 -2.16 9.34 -0.41
C PHE A 58 -3.23 10.41 -0.12
N GLN A 59 -4.46 10.23 -0.63
CA GLN A 59 -5.54 11.19 -0.40
C GLN A 59 -5.91 11.28 1.09
N VAL A 60 -6.12 10.13 1.75
CA VAL A 60 -6.49 10.10 3.18
C VAL A 60 -5.36 10.62 4.06
N ALA A 61 -4.13 10.18 3.81
CA ALA A 61 -2.95 10.64 4.54
C ALA A 61 -2.73 12.16 4.41
N GLY A 62 -2.89 12.70 3.20
CA GLY A 62 -2.72 14.13 2.95
C GLY A 62 -3.77 14.96 3.66
N LEU A 63 -5.04 14.54 3.55
CA LEU A 63 -6.13 15.23 4.23
C LEU A 63 -6.05 15.10 5.75
N TYR A 64 -5.54 13.98 6.25
CA TYR A 64 -5.28 13.79 7.67
C TYR A 64 -4.19 14.72 8.20
N SER A 65 -3.09 14.91 7.45
CA SER A 65 -2.03 15.85 7.82
C SER A 65 -2.58 17.28 7.96
N ILE A 66 -3.37 17.72 6.99
CA ILE A 66 -4.03 19.05 7.01
C ILE A 66 -4.99 19.16 8.19
N ALA A 67 -5.77 18.11 8.46
CA ALA A 67 -6.67 18.09 9.59
C ALA A 67 -5.90 18.26 10.91
N LYS A 68 -4.80 17.53 11.09
CA LYS A 68 -3.94 17.62 12.26
C LYS A 68 -3.33 19.02 12.44
N GLU A 69 -2.78 19.61 11.38
CA GLU A 69 -2.18 20.95 11.41
C GLU A 69 -3.20 22.06 11.72
N SER A 70 -4.42 21.92 11.21
CA SER A 70 -5.50 22.90 11.44
C SER A 70 -6.28 22.69 12.75
N GLY A 71 -5.97 21.63 13.51
CA GLY A 71 -6.73 21.22 14.70
C GLY A 71 -8.15 20.74 14.37
N SER A 72 -8.36 20.22 13.17
CA SER A 72 -9.64 19.70 12.67
C SER A 72 -9.72 18.18 12.77
N ILE A 73 -10.94 17.65 12.72
CA ILE A 73 -11.22 16.21 12.61
C ILE A 73 -11.44 15.87 11.14
N LEU A 74 -10.81 14.80 10.66
CA LEU A 74 -11.02 14.30 9.31
C LEU A 74 -12.28 13.42 9.27
N LEU A 75 -13.24 13.75 8.41
CA LEU A 75 -14.40 12.93 8.09
C LEU A 75 -14.15 12.11 6.83
N ILE A 76 -14.33 10.80 6.94
CA ILE A 76 -14.23 9.86 5.81
C ILE A 76 -15.57 9.12 5.59
N PRO A 77 -15.95 8.79 4.35
CA PRO A 77 -17.17 8.01 4.10
C PRO A 77 -17.07 6.63 4.76
N LYS A 78 -18.17 6.15 5.36
CA LYS A 78 -18.24 4.77 5.91
C LYS A 78 -17.95 3.67 4.87
N THR A 79 -18.17 4.01 3.60
CA THR A 79 -17.94 3.16 2.41
C THR A 79 -16.52 3.25 1.86
N ASN A 80 -15.62 4.02 2.49
CA ASN A 80 -14.24 4.13 2.03
C ASN A 80 -13.56 2.76 1.99
N SER A 81 -13.02 2.38 0.83
CA SER A 81 -12.47 1.05 0.57
C SER A 81 -11.15 0.78 1.30
N LEU A 82 -10.47 1.80 1.84
CA LEU A 82 -9.30 1.62 2.69
C LEU A 82 -9.59 0.81 3.95
N ARG A 83 -10.86 0.74 4.37
CA ARG A 83 -11.29 -0.14 5.48
C ARG A 83 -10.96 -1.62 5.24
N ARG A 84 -10.76 -2.04 3.97
CA ARG A 84 -10.31 -3.40 3.65
C ARG A 84 -8.88 -3.69 4.10
N ALA A 85 -8.05 -2.66 4.25
CA ALA A 85 -6.64 -2.77 4.65
C ALA A 85 -6.34 -2.17 6.03
N PHE A 86 -7.14 -1.19 6.49
CA PHE A 86 -6.83 -0.39 7.68
C PHE A 86 -7.98 -0.33 8.68
N ASP A 87 -7.64 -0.53 9.96
CA ASP A 87 -8.52 -0.25 11.08
C ASP A 87 -8.41 1.24 11.48
N PHE A 88 -9.27 2.09 10.95
CA PHE A 88 -9.17 3.52 11.24
C PHE A 88 -9.43 3.86 12.71
N GLN A 89 -10.34 3.17 13.38
CA GLN A 89 -10.74 3.52 14.74
C GLN A 89 -9.63 3.23 15.73
N LYS A 90 -8.96 2.07 15.58
CA LYS A 90 -7.83 1.71 16.43
C LYS A 90 -6.63 2.64 16.26
N ASN A 91 -6.39 3.14 15.04
CA ASN A 91 -5.14 3.84 14.71
C ASN A 91 -5.26 5.36 14.77
N PHE A 92 -6.45 5.91 14.57
CA PHE A 92 -6.65 7.36 14.49
C PHE A 92 -7.64 7.89 15.52
N ASN A 93 -8.25 7.02 16.34
CA ASN A 93 -9.19 7.36 17.40
C ASN A 93 -10.20 8.45 16.94
N ASP A 94 -10.37 9.52 17.71
CA ASP A 94 -11.30 10.62 17.41
C ASP A 94 -10.83 11.58 16.30
N SER A 95 -9.59 11.45 15.81
CA SER A 95 -9.02 12.34 14.78
C SER A 95 -9.51 12.00 13.37
N ILE A 96 -9.98 10.77 13.16
CA ILE A 96 -10.70 10.35 11.94
C ILE A 96 -12.07 9.79 12.35
N GLN A 97 -13.15 10.34 11.79
CA GLN A 97 -14.51 9.89 12.05
C GLN A 97 -15.22 9.50 10.76
N PHE A 98 -16.14 8.55 10.86
CA PHE A 98 -16.91 8.10 9.71
C PHE A 98 -18.18 8.92 9.54
N MET A 99 -18.54 9.23 8.30
CA MET A 99 -19.80 9.88 7.95
C MET A 99 -20.65 9.01 7.00
N SER A 100 -21.96 9.22 7.07
CA SER A 100 -22.92 8.63 6.14
C SER A 100 -22.81 9.29 4.76
N GLU A 101 -23.31 8.60 3.74
CA GLU A 101 -23.36 9.16 2.38
C GLU A 101 -24.28 10.39 2.30
N ASN A 102 -25.33 10.44 3.11
CA ASN A 102 -26.24 11.58 3.17
C ASN A 102 -25.53 12.84 3.73
N VAL A 103 -24.79 12.69 4.82
CA VAL A 103 -23.97 13.78 5.39
C VAL A 103 -22.95 14.26 4.39
N MET A 104 -22.22 13.35 3.74
CA MET A 104 -21.24 13.70 2.71
C MET A 104 -21.87 14.52 1.57
N LYS A 105 -23.01 14.07 1.03
CA LYS A 105 -23.74 14.78 -0.04
C LYS A 105 -24.27 16.14 0.39
N GLN A 106 -24.66 16.30 1.65
CA GLN A 106 -25.09 17.58 2.19
C GLN A 106 -23.91 18.54 2.32
N LEU A 107 -22.83 18.12 3.00
CA LEU A 107 -21.62 18.93 3.14
C LEU A 107 -21.03 19.37 1.79
N ALA A 108 -21.04 18.48 0.79
CA ALA A 108 -20.56 18.79 -0.56
C ALA A 108 -21.41 19.83 -1.30
N ARG A 109 -22.70 19.96 -0.96
CA ARG A 109 -23.58 21.02 -1.51
C ARG A 109 -23.38 22.35 -0.80
N ASP A 110 -23.09 22.30 0.50
CA ASP A 110 -23.08 23.47 1.37
C ASP A 110 -21.69 24.12 1.49
N SER A 111 -20.63 23.48 0.98
CA SER A 111 -19.24 23.92 1.13
C SER A 111 -18.58 24.30 -0.20
N GLU A 112 -17.69 25.31 -0.18
CA GLU A 112 -16.80 25.61 -1.30
C GLU A 112 -15.51 24.78 -1.23
N SER A 113 -15.09 24.20 -2.35
CA SER A 113 -13.87 23.40 -2.43
C SER A 113 -12.61 24.28 -2.42
N THR A 114 -11.60 23.93 -1.61
CA THR A 114 -10.28 24.58 -1.61
C THR A 114 -9.20 23.60 -2.05
N ARG A 115 -8.26 24.04 -2.90
CA ARG A 115 -7.10 23.25 -3.29
C ARG A 115 -5.96 23.44 -2.30
N ILE A 116 -5.40 22.34 -1.79
CA ILE A 116 -4.30 22.33 -0.82
C ILE A 116 -3.09 21.59 -1.42
N THR A 117 -1.88 22.07 -1.13
CA THR A 117 -0.60 21.50 -1.60
C THR A 117 0.35 21.34 -0.41
N MET A 118 1.02 20.19 -0.27
CA MET A 118 1.94 19.87 0.83
C MET A 118 3.21 19.16 0.31
N THR A 119 4.30 19.24 1.07
CA THR A 119 5.53 18.47 0.78
C THR A 119 5.43 17.04 1.30
N VAL A 120 6.27 16.12 0.77
CA VAL A 120 6.24 14.71 1.19
C VAL A 120 6.79 14.53 2.61
N ASP A 121 7.83 15.26 3.02
CA ASP A 121 8.43 15.10 4.35
C ASP A 121 7.41 15.47 5.46
N GLU A 122 6.70 16.61 5.33
CA GLU A 122 5.60 17.02 6.24
C GLU A 122 4.46 16.00 6.27
N PHE A 123 4.15 15.43 5.10
CA PHE A 123 3.14 14.39 4.95
C PHE A 123 3.51 13.11 5.72
N LEU A 124 4.77 12.65 5.66
CA LEU A 124 5.18 11.37 6.26
C LEU A 124 5.32 11.42 7.77
N GLU A 125 5.81 12.52 8.33
CA GLU A 125 5.94 12.72 9.79
C GLU A 125 4.58 12.64 10.50
N ASN A 126 3.51 13.05 9.83
CA ASN A 126 2.17 13.11 10.42
C ASN A 126 1.37 11.81 10.34
N VAL A 127 1.73 10.90 9.42
CA VAL A 127 0.87 9.77 9.04
C VAL A 127 0.90 8.62 10.06
N GLY A 128 1.97 8.41 10.83
CA GLY A 128 1.93 7.59 12.06
C GLY A 128 1.34 6.16 11.94
N ILE A 129 1.37 5.53 10.75
CA ILE A 129 0.74 4.22 10.48
C ILE A 129 1.55 3.04 11.05
N THR A 130 2.57 3.28 11.88
CA THR A 130 3.40 2.24 12.51
C THR A 130 2.57 1.21 13.33
N LEU A 131 1.33 1.54 13.74
CA LEU A 131 0.53 0.75 14.68
C LEU A 131 -0.49 -0.24 14.08
N THR A 132 -0.92 -0.09 12.82
CA THR A 132 -1.90 -1.02 12.21
C THR A 132 -1.25 -2.33 11.76
N VAL A 133 -0.04 -2.22 11.20
CA VAL A 133 0.73 -3.34 10.62
C VAL A 133 1.11 -4.36 11.70
N GLN A 134 1.36 -3.92 12.94
CA GLN A 134 1.60 -4.83 14.08
C GLN A 134 0.37 -5.69 14.45
N SER A 135 -0.82 -5.37 13.94
CA SER A 135 -2.05 -6.13 14.14
C SER A 135 -2.66 -6.72 12.88
N ALA A 136 -1.94 -6.71 11.76
CA ALA A 136 -2.23 -7.61 10.63
C ALA A 136 -1.84 -9.06 11.00
N ARG A 137 -2.47 -9.58 12.06
CA ARG A 137 -2.59 -11.03 12.26
C ARG A 137 -3.66 -11.50 11.29
N MET A 138 -3.34 -12.51 10.49
CA MET A 138 -4.38 -13.22 9.75
C MET A 138 -5.26 -14.02 10.72
N ILE A 139 -6.56 -13.94 10.46
CA ILE A 139 -7.61 -14.79 11.01
C ILE A 139 -7.39 -16.20 10.49
N GLU A 140 -7.54 -17.21 11.34
CA GLU A 140 -7.48 -18.64 10.98
C GLU A 140 -8.36 -18.90 9.75
N THR A 141 -7.77 -19.38 8.66
CA THR A 141 -8.52 -19.91 7.53
C THR A 141 -8.45 -21.44 7.59
N ASN A 142 -9.61 -22.10 7.63
CA ASN A 142 -9.74 -23.55 7.60
C ASN A 142 -9.46 -24.11 6.18
N VAL A 143 -8.29 -23.85 5.63
CA VAL A 143 -7.85 -24.51 4.39
C VAL A 143 -7.06 -25.74 4.79
N ALA A 144 -7.48 -26.91 4.29
CA ALA A 144 -6.82 -28.18 4.57
C ALA A 144 -5.34 -28.12 4.17
N ASN A 145 -4.47 -28.69 5.01
CA ASN A 145 -3.05 -28.87 4.75
C ASN A 145 -2.84 -29.74 3.51
N ASP A 146 -2.57 -29.13 2.36
CA ASP A 146 -2.02 -29.79 1.18
C ASP A 146 -0.74 -29.09 0.70
N ASP A 147 0.02 -29.79 -0.16
CA ASP A 147 1.40 -29.50 -0.58
C ASP A 147 1.62 -28.14 -1.30
N LEU A 148 0.58 -27.31 -1.41
CA LEU A 148 0.60 -26.01 -2.10
C LEU A 148 0.52 -24.80 -1.14
N ALA A 149 0.29 -25.03 0.16
CA ALA A 149 0.42 -24.02 1.19
C ALA A 149 1.83 -24.05 1.78
N PHE A 150 2.59 -22.96 1.66
CA PHE A 150 3.84 -22.84 2.41
C PHE A 150 3.49 -22.54 3.87
N GLU A 151 3.40 -23.59 4.68
CA GLU A 151 3.64 -23.44 6.11
C GLU A 151 5.08 -22.93 6.25
N MET A 152 5.23 -21.67 6.68
CA MET A 152 6.54 -21.21 7.10
C MET A 152 6.99 -22.15 8.22
N PRO A 153 8.10 -22.90 8.05
CA PRO A 153 8.56 -23.81 9.07
C PRO A 153 8.82 -23.04 10.36
N GLU A 154 8.85 -23.76 11.49
CA GLU A 154 8.99 -23.20 12.84
C GLU A 154 9.99 -22.04 12.89
N GLU A 155 9.75 -21.05 13.77
CA GLU A 155 10.45 -19.75 13.82
C GLU A 155 11.98 -19.84 13.63
N ASP A 156 12.59 -20.95 14.05
CA ASP A 156 14.01 -21.22 13.95
C ASP A 156 14.54 -21.42 12.51
N ALA A 157 13.75 -22.01 11.60
CA ALA A 157 14.18 -22.35 10.23
C ALA A 157 14.34 -21.11 9.32
N PHE A 158 13.61 -20.03 9.60
CA PHE A 158 13.72 -18.74 8.89
C PHE A 158 14.27 -17.60 9.76
N SER A 159 14.62 -17.88 11.02
CA SER A 159 15.17 -16.88 11.95
C SER A 159 16.40 -16.14 11.40
N LYS A 160 17.12 -16.76 10.44
CA LYS A 160 18.33 -16.22 9.79
C LYS A 160 18.17 -15.93 8.30
N THR A 161 16.96 -16.06 7.74
CA THR A 161 16.73 -15.85 6.30
C THR A 161 16.20 -14.45 6.06
N MET A 162 16.84 -13.73 5.14
CA MET A 162 16.38 -12.44 4.65
C MET A 162 15.16 -12.62 3.74
N ILE A 163 13.99 -12.18 4.19
CA ILE A 163 12.75 -12.23 3.40
C ILE A 163 12.59 -10.92 2.62
N VAL A 164 12.63 -10.99 1.30
CA VAL A 164 12.55 -9.82 0.42
C VAL A 164 11.22 -9.83 -0.33
N GLY A 165 10.41 -8.79 -0.12
CA GLY A 165 9.22 -8.55 -0.91
C GLY A 165 9.58 -7.95 -2.26
N VAL A 166 9.04 -8.50 -3.36
CA VAL A 166 9.28 -7.99 -4.71
C VAL A 166 7.93 -7.64 -5.33
N HIS A 167 7.68 -6.35 -5.52
CA HIS A 167 6.48 -5.88 -6.18
C HIS A 167 6.74 -5.64 -7.67
N ILE A 168 6.03 -6.36 -8.53
CA ILE A 168 6.12 -6.23 -9.99
C ILE A 168 4.79 -5.68 -10.50
N ARG A 169 4.85 -4.54 -11.19
CA ARG A 169 3.69 -3.96 -11.88
C ARG A 169 3.92 -4.11 -13.38
N HIS A 170 3.22 -5.05 -13.99
CA HIS A 170 3.32 -5.44 -15.38
C HIS A 170 1.95 -5.91 -15.92
N GLY A 171 1.54 -5.45 -17.10
CA GLY A 171 0.32 -5.92 -17.76
C GLY A 171 -0.70 -4.81 -18.02
N MET A 172 -1.96 -5.05 -17.66
CA MET A 172 -3.08 -4.17 -18.03
C MET A 172 -2.94 -2.74 -17.51
N ASP A 173 -2.23 -2.52 -16.41
CA ASP A 173 -2.12 -1.21 -15.79
C ASP A 173 -1.07 -0.31 -16.46
N ILE A 174 0.01 -0.86 -17.01
CA ILE A 174 1.06 -0.08 -17.70
C ILE A 174 1.28 -0.59 -19.13
N SER A 175 1.82 -1.79 -19.30
CA SER A 175 2.29 -2.30 -20.60
C SER A 175 1.19 -2.33 -21.66
N MET A 176 -0.08 -2.54 -21.27
CA MET A 176 -1.24 -2.51 -22.17
C MET A 176 -2.06 -1.21 -22.09
N ASN A 177 -1.68 -0.23 -21.26
CA ASN A 177 -2.42 1.00 -21.05
C ASN A 177 -1.71 2.22 -21.67
N SER A 178 -2.16 2.61 -22.87
CA SER A 178 -1.59 3.74 -23.61
C SER A 178 -1.74 5.08 -22.88
N ARG A 179 -2.81 5.27 -22.10
CA ARG A 179 -3.04 6.49 -21.32
C ARG A 179 -2.01 6.63 -20.22
N ASN A 180 -1.78 5.57 -19.46
CA ASN A 180 -0.81 5.57 -18.35
C ASN A 180 0.62 5.79 -18.86
N ARG A 181 1.00 5.15 -19.98
CA ARG A 181 2.30 5.38 -20.62
C ARG A 181 2.46 6.83 -21.11
N LYS A 182 1.45 7.39 -21.80
CA LYS A 182 1.46 8.80 -22.21
C LYS A 182 1.53 9.76 -21.03
N HIS A 183 0.94 9.39 -19.90
CA HIS A 183 0.97 10.19 -18.68
C HIS A 183 2.36 10.24 -18.05
N GLY A 184 3.15 9.16 -18.17
CA GLY A 184 4.52 9.08 -17.68
C GLY A 184 4.85 7.84 -16.85
N HIS A 185 3.92 6.88 -16.74
CA HIS A 185 4.21 5.58 -16.14
C HIS A 185 5.17 4.78 -17.03
N VAL A 186 6.12 4.09 -16.40
CA VAL A 186 7.10 3.25 -17.09
C VAL A 186 7.05 1.84 -16.53
N ASP A 187 7.12 0.86 -17.44
CA ASP A 187 7.40 -0.51 -17.04
C ASP A 187 8.82 -0.57 -16.47
N THR A 188 8.97 -1.31 -15.38
CA THR A 188 10.28 -1.55 -14.79
C THR A 188 10.94 -2.73 -15.52
N PRO A 189 12.17 -2.58 -16.05
CA PRO A 189 12.84 -3.64 -16.81
C PRO A 189 13.14 -4.85 -15.92
N ILE A 190 13.26 -6.04 -16.51
CA ILE A 190 13.51 -7.26 -15.73
C ILE A 190 14.90 -7.23 -15.06
N GLU A 191 15.84 -6.55 -15.71
CA GLU A 191 17.22 -6.33 -15.33
C GLU A 191 17.33 -5.55 -14.03
N TYR A 192 16.43 -4.60 -13.80
CA TYR A 192 16.33 -3.90 -12.52
C TYR A 192 16.05 -4.87 -11.36
N TYR A 193 15.04 -5.73 -11.51
CA TYR A 193 14.69 -6.68 -10.45
C TYR A 193 15.83 -7.66 -10.20
N LYS A 194 16.47 -8.15 -11.26
CA LYS A 194 17.63 -9.05 -11.14
C LYS A 194 18.79 -8.39 -10.42
N ARG A 195 19.12 -7.15 -10.77
CA ARG A 195 20.16 -6.36 -10.07
C ARG A 195 19.81 -6.16 -8.60
N ALA A 196 18.59 -5.76 -8.29
CA ALA A 196 18.17 -5.53 -6.92
C ALA A 196 18.19 -6.83 -6.08
N MET A 197 17.74 -7.95 -6.65
CA MET A 197 17.84 -9.27 -6.03
C MET A 197 19.31 -9.68 -5.79
N GLU A 198 20.18 -9.42 -6.76
CA GLU A 198 21.62 -9.70 -6.66
C GLU A 198 22.30 -8.86 -5.57
N GLN A 199 21.96 -7.57 -5.44
CA GLN A 199 22.50 -6.71 -4.37
C GLN A 199 22.24 -7.31 -2.99
N ILE A 200 21.03 -7.81 -2.74
CA ILE A 200 20.67 -8.42 -1.46
C ILE A 200 21.35 -9.78 -1.30
N SER A 201 21.30 -10.64 -2.32
CA SER A 201 21.92 -11.98 -2.29
C SER A 201 23.44 -11.96 -2.09
N ASN A 202 24.12 -10.85 -2.44
CA ASN A 202 25.55 -10.69 -2.19
C ASN A 202 25.88 -10.30 -0.74
N VAL A 203 24.89 -9.82 0.02
CA VAL A 203 25.07 -9.36 1.41
C VAL A 203 24.61 -10.42 2.40
N TYR A 204 23.57 -11.18 2.07
CA TYR A 204 22.95 -12.15 2.98
C TYR A 204 23.11 -13.59 2.46
N GLU A 205 23.55 -14.48 3.34
CA GLU A 205 23.83 -15.90 3.02
C GLU A 205 22.57 -16.68 2.63
N SER A 206 21.42 -16.36 3.25
CA SER A 206 20.13 -16.99 2.98
C SER A 206 19.09 -15.93 2.66
N VAL A 207 18.51 -15.99 1.45
CA VAL A 207 17.52 -15.03 0.95
C VAL A 207 16.33 -15.77 0.35
N ALA A 208 15.12 -15.32 0.68
CA ALA A 208 13.89 -15.77 0.05
C ALA A 208 13.11 -14.59 -0.54
N PHE A 209 12.64 -14.73 -1.78
CA PHE A 209 11.90 -13.68 -2.48
C PHE A 209 10.39 -13.96 -2.50
N ILE A 210 9.58 -13.01 -2.06
CA ILE A 210 8.12 -13.08 -2.16
C ILE A 210 7.64 -12.12 -3.25
N ILE A 211 7.22 -12.65 -4.40
CA ILE A 211 6.85 -11.88 -5.58
C ILE A 211 5.34 -11.63 -5.62
N CYS A 212 4.94 -10.38 -5.45
CA CYS A 212 3.57 -9.91 -5.66
C CYS A 212 3.49 -9.19 -7.01
N SER A 213 2.55 -9.61 -7.88
CA SER A 213 2.46 -9.09 -9.25
C SER A 213 1.03 -9.06 -9.76
N ASP A 214 0.67 -8.01 -10.51
CA ASP A 214 -0.57 -7.96 -11.31
C ASP A 214 -0.52 -8.90 -12.53
N ASP A 215 0.67 -9.34 -12.95
CA ASP A 215 0.88 -10.44 -13.90
C ASP A 215 1.94 -11.43 -13.39
N VAL A 216 1.50 -12.36 -12.53
CA VAL A 216 2.35 -13.44 -11.98
C VAL A 216 2.91 -14.35 -13.07
N SER A 217 2.15 -14.56 -14.15
CA SER A 217 2.56 -15.42 -15.26
C SER A 217 3.76 -14.80 -16.01
N TRP A 218 3.72 -13.49 -16.25
CA TRP A 218 4.85 -12.76 -16.81
C TRP A 218 6.04 -12.77 -15.86
N ALA A 219 5.83 -12.49 -14.57
CA ALA A 219 6.91 -12.48 -13.59
C ALA A 219 7.68 -13.82 -13.57
N ARG A 220 6.96 -14.94 -13.53
CA ARG A 220 7.53 -16.29 -13.56
C ARG A 220 8.36 -16.56 -14.82
N ARG A 221 7.86 -16.17 -16.00
CA ARG A 221 8.55 -16.40 -17.29
C ARG A 221 9.82 -15.56 -17.48
N ASN A 222 9.85 -14.34 -16.90
CA ASN A 222 10.91 -13.36 -17.17
C ASN A 222 12.00 -13.36 -16.09
N LEU A 223 11.63 -13.49 -14.81
CA LEU A 223 12.63 -13.57 -13.74
C LEU A 223 13.50 -14.81 -13.89
N ARG A 224 12.88 -15.95 -14.25
CA ARG A 224 13.56 -17.25 -14.42
C ARG A 224 14.42 -17.63 -13.22
N LEU A 225 13.88 -17.46 -12.01
CA LEU A 225 14.55 -17.88 -10.79
C LEU A 225 14.73 -19.39 -10.79
N GLY A 226 15.94 -19.85 -10.48
CA GLY A 226 16.28 -21.28 -10.47
C GLY A 226 15.68 -22.01 -9.27
N LYS A 227 15.73 -23.35 -9.28
CA LYS A 227 15.26 -24.19 -8.16
C LYS A 227 16.03 -23.93 -6.86
N GLU A 228 17.28 -23.50 -6.97
CA GLU A 228 18.15 -23.17 -5.82
C GLU A 228 17.81 -21.80 -5.19
N THR A 229 16.99 -20.97 -5.86
CA THR A 229 16.54 -19.69 -5.32
C THR A 229 15.21 -19.91 -4.60
N SER A 230 15.16 -19.69 -3.28
CA SER A 230 13.90 -19.70 -2.55
C SER A 230 13.00 -18.54 -3.00
N HIS A 231 11.87 -18.84 -3.63
CA HIS A 231 10.96 -17.81 -4.11
C HIS A 231 9.50 -18.27 -4.16
N PHE A 232 8.59 -17.32 -3.96
CA PHE A 232 7.15 -17.55 -3.90
C PHE A 232 6.41 -16.49 -4.72
N PHE A 233 5.29 -16.87 -5.34
CA PHE A 233 4.44 -15.92 -6.08
C PHE A 233 3.10 -15.78 -5.38
N CYS A 234 2.66 -14.54 -5.13
CA CYS A 234 1.41 -14.19 -4.46
C CYS A 234 0.45 -13.57 -5.49
N PRO A 235 -0.61 -14.28 -5.91
CA PRO A 235 -1.65 -13.74 -6.80
C PRO A 235 -2.84 -13.16 -6.02
N GLY A 236 -2.59 -12.48 -4.91
CA GLY A 236 -3.62 -12.10 -3.95
C GLY A 236 -4.44 -10.85 -4.31
N PRO A 237 -5.58 -10.58 -3.64
CA PRO A 237 -6.11 -9.24 -3.54
C PRO A 237 -5.04 -8.30 -2.98
N ARG A 238 -5.06 -7.08 -3.51
CA ARG A 238 -4.08 -6.03 -3.29
C ARG A 238 -3.79 -5.73 -1.82
N GLU A 239 -4.80 -5.83 -0.96
CA GLU A 239 -4.64 -5.60 0.48
C GLU A 239 -3.71 -6.63 1.14
N VAL A 240 -3.83 -7.89 0.73
CA VAL A 240 -3.00 -8.98 1.26
C VAL A 240 -1.60 -8.91 0.69
N ASP A 241 -1.46 -8.66 -0.62
CA ASP A 241 -0.13 -8.43 -1.22
C ASP A 241 0.60 -7.26 -0.54
N MET A 242 -0.09 -6.16 -0.23
CA MET A 242 0.50 -5.03 0.50
C MET A 242 0.94 -5.42 1.92
N ALA A 243 0.09 -6.16 2.64
CA ALA A 243 0.42 -6.64 3.98
C ALA A 243 1.64 -7.59 3.98
N ILE A 244 1.73 -8.48 2.99
CA ILE A 244 2.87 -9.38 2.79
C ILE A 244 4.15 -8.57 2.54
N LEU A 245 4.12 -7.65 1.58
CA LEU A 245 5.28 -6.81 1.24
C LEU A 245 5.74 -5.95 2.43
N ALA A 246 4.79 -5.37 3.19
CA ALA A 246 5.09 -4.57 4.37
C ALA A 246 5.65 -5.40 5.55
N SER A 247 5.43 -6.72 5.55
CA SER A 247 5.92 -7.64 6.60
C SER A 247 7.27 -8.29 6.27
N CYS A 248 7.79 -8.09 5.06
CA CYS A 248 9.11 -8.57 4.65
C CYS A 248 10.23 -7.82 5.40
N ASP A 249 11.45 -8.30 5.34
CA ASP A 249 12.63 -7.62 5.91
C ASP A 249 13.15 -6.50 5.00
N SER A 250 12.85 -6.58 3.69
CA SER A 250 13.21 -5.60 2.67
C SER A 250 12.16 -5.61 1.54
N VAL A 251 12.11 -4.53 0.75
CA VAL A 251 11.22 -4.41 -0.41
C VAL A 251 11.97 -3.92 -1.66
N ILE A 252 11.87 -4.67 -2.75
CA ILE A 252 12.19 -4.25 -4.11
C ILE A 252 10.88 -3.85 -4.78
N MET A 253 10.67 -2.55 -5.03
CA MET A 253 9.43 -2.07 -5.62
C MET A 253 9.55 -1.70 -7.09
N SER A 254 8.48 -1.93 -7.84
CA SER A 254 8.22 -1.34 -9.16
C SER A 254 7.67 0.08 -9.06
N THR A 255 7.35 0.69 -10.20
CA THR A 255 6.82 2.07 -10.24
C THR A 255 5.34 2.17 -9.85
N GLY A 256 5.01 3.25 -9.13
CA GLY A 256 3.64 3.60 -8.78
C GLY A 256 3.34 3.51 -7.28
N THR A 257 2.15 3.96 -6.92
CA THR A 257 1.78 4.23 -5.53
C THR A 257 1.62 2.98 -4.68
N PHE A 258 1.23 1.83 -5.26
CA PHE A 258 1.11 0.58 -4.51
C PHE A 258 2.46 0.12 -3.93
N GLY A 259 3.49 -0.03 -4.78
CA GLY A 259 4.82 -0.43 -4.33
C GLY A 259 5.43 0.58 -3.36
N TRP A 260 5.22 1.87 -3.63
CA TRP A 260 5.65 2.96 -2.76
C TRP A 260 5.09 2.81 -1.33
N TRP A 261 3.79 2.59 -1.19
CA TRP A 261 3.16 2.39 0.12
C TRP A 261 3.57 1.08 0.78
N SER A 262 3.69 -0.01 0.02
CA SER A 262 4.18 -1.27 0.58
C SER A 262 5.58 -1.13 1.18
N ALA A 263 6.46 -0.36 0.53
CA ALA A 263 7.79 -0.06 1.05
C ALA A 263 7.75 0.90 2.25
N TYR A 264 6.92 1.95 2.19
CA TYR A 264 6.78 2.91 3.29
C TYR A 264 6.21 2.29 4.58
N LEU A 265 5.25 1.38 4.44
CA LEU A 265 4.66 0.64 5.55
C LEU A 265 5.59 -0.43 6.13
N ASN A 266 6.66 -0.77 5.43
CA ASN A 266 7.65 -1.72 5.91
C ASN A 266 8.59 -1.06 6.91
N VAL A 267 8.20 -1.09 8.19
CA VAL A 267 8.98 -0.54 9.30
C VAL A 267 10.20 -1.38 9.68
N ASN A 268 10.27 -2.62 9.17
CA ASN A 268 11.40 -3.52 9.38
C ASN A 268 12.48 -3.34 8.30
N ALA A 269 12.21 -2.53 7.27
CA ALA A 269 13.14 -2.27 6.18
C ALA A 269 14.35 -1.50 6.69
N SER A 270 15.42 -2.23 6.99
CA SER A 270 16.70 -1.67 7.40
C SER A 270 17.82 -2.44 6.69
N PRO A 271 18.61 -1.82 5.80
CA PRO A 271 18.49 -0.48 5.17
C PRO A 271 17.99 -0.50 3.71
N ASP A 272 17.60 -1.64 3.15
CA ASP A 272 17.58 -1.81 1.70
C ASP A 272 16.17 -1.84 1.08
N VAL A 273 15.54 -0.68 0.90
CA VAL A 273 14.43 -0.55 -0.06
C VAL A 273 14.99 -0.13 -1.41
N TYR A 274 14.69 -0.88 -2.47
CA TYR A 274 15.13 -0.57 -3.83
C TYR A 274 13.99 -0.04 -4.68
N TYR A 275 14.27 1.00 -5.46
CA TYR A 275 13.33 1.59 -6.42
C TYR A 275 13.95 1.86 -7.79
N TYR A 276 13.11 1.79 -8.83
CA TYR A 276 13.56 2.04 -10.20
C TYR A 276 13.78 3.53 -10.46
N LYS A 277 15.03 3.88 -10.77
CA LYS A 277 15.53 5.26 -10.92
C LYS A 277 14.92 6.01 -12.11
N HIS A 278 14.55 5.32 -13.18
CA HIS A 278 14.08 5.96 -14.42
C HIS A 278 12.56 6.20 -14.46
N TRP A 279 11.96 6.50 -13.32
CA TRP A 279 10.58 6.97 -13.20
C TRP A 279 10.55 8.44 -12.72
N PRO A 280 9.58 9.27 -13.17
CA PRO A 280 8.67 9.06 -14.30
C PRO A 280 9.38 9.14 -15.65
N ALA A 281 8.67 8.80 -16.73
CA ALA A 281 9.19 8.90 -18.10
C ALA A 281 9.64 10.35 -18.42
N PRO A 282 10.81 10.54 -19.07
CA PRO A 282 11.29 11.87 -19.44
C PRO A 282 10.30 12.64 -20.34
N GLY A 283 10.13 13.94 -20.07
CA GLY A 283 9.25 14.84 -20.81
C GLY A 283 7.75 14.64 -20.55
N SER A 284 7.38 13.68 -19.69
CA SER A 284 5.98 13.34 -19.43
C SER A 284 5.26 14.36 -18.54
N VAL A 285 3.93 14.26 -18.50
CA VAL A 285 3.12 15.09 -17.59
C VAL A 285 3.47 14.77 -16.14
N MET A 286 3.65 13.48 -15.82
CA MET A 286 4.03 13.02 -14.50
C MET A 286 5.38 13.56 -14.04
N GLU A 287 6.38 13.61 -14.91
CA GLU A 287 7.68 14.21 -14.57
C GLU A 287 7.54 15.69 -14.17
N LYS A 288 6.67 16.45 -14.84
CA LYS A 288 6.42 17.86 -14.53
C LYS A 288 5.66 18.08 -13.23
N MET A 289 4.90 17.09 -12.78
CA MET A 289 4.04 17.17 -11.60
C MET A 289 4.70 16.60 -10.34
N THR A 290 5.76 15.81 -10.48
CA THR A 290 6.38 15.08 -9.37
C THR A 290 7.74 15.67 -9.03
N ASN A 291 7.93 16.10 -7.79
CA ASN A 291 9.27 16.37 -7.28
C ASN A 291 9.95 15.05 -6.84
N LYS A 292 10.87 14.52 -7.66
CA LYS A 292 11.55 13.24 -7.37
C LYS A 292 12.41 13.28 -6.12
N THR A 293 12.93 14.44 -5.72
CA THR A 293 13.78 14.57 -4.52
C THR A 293 12.98 14.45 -3.24
N GLU A 294 11.66 14.61 -3.32
CA GLU A 294 10.73 14.49 -2.20
C GLU A 294 9.92 13.19 -2.29
N TYR A 295 9.66 12.67 -3.48
CA TYR A 295 8.78 11.51 -3.65
C TYR A 295 9.32 10.24 -3.00
N PHE A 296 10.62 9.94 -3.14
CA PHE A 296 11.23 8.77 -2.52
C PHE A 296 11.95 9.15 -1.24
N LEU A 297 11.88 8.28 -0.23
CA LEU A 297 12.60 8.50 1.03
C LEU A 297 14.11 8.52 0.78
N LYS A 298 14.83 9.41 1.50
CA LYS A 298 16.28 9.55 1.40
C LYS A 298 17.05 8.28 1.79
N SER A 299 16.43 7.41 2.59
CA SER A 299 16.99 6.12 2.98
C SER A 299 16.82 5.04 1.91
N TRP A 300 16.04 5.27 0.85
CA TRP A 300 15.81 4.28 -0.19
C TRP A 300 16.85 4.38 -1.31
N THR A 301 17.21 3.22 -1.87
CA THR A 301 18.27 3.09 -2.86
C THR A 301 17.70 3.05 -4.28
N ALA A 302 18.12 4.00 -5.11
CA ALA A 302 17.77 4.03 -6.53
C ALA A 302 18.63 3.03 -7.32
N LEU A 303 18.01 2.16 -8.13
CA LEU A 303 18.70 1.29 -9.07
C LEU A 303 18.19 1.47 -10.50
N GLU A 304 19.06 1.15 -11.45
CA GLU A 304 18.75 1.11 -12.88
C GLU A 304 18.12 -0.23 -13.27
#